data_AF-A0A519M715-F1
#
_entry.id   AF-A0A519M715-F1
#
_cell.length_a   1.000
_cell.length_b   1.000
_cell.length_c   1.000
_cell.angle_alpha   90.00
_cell.angle_beta   90.00
_cell.angle_gamma   90.00
#
_symmetry.space_group_name_H-M   'P 1'
#
loop_
_entity.id
_entity.type
_entity.pdbx_description
1 polymer ?
#
loop_
_entity_poly.entity_id
_entity_poly.type
_entity_poly.pdbx_seq_one_letter_code
_entity_poly.pdbx_strand_id
1 'polypeptide(L)'
;MKRYFINQEGEANKFWNVEIDDVTYTVAFGKIGTQGRQNSKSLVDAASCEAEVAKLIADKTKKGYREIRKGEAVPQKVAAEYRPMNEELFWEILDSFNWKKSGDDEAVMLPAVKRLAALPIEDIFVFDDILAEKLYQLDGKRYATACYPGQDTNYISGDAFLYDRCSVLINGREFYEEVVSTPEKWPVGFEFESLIYLPQQSYARKTKDENYPHYTPLSIETCSNKAGWNNQTDGEL
;
A
#
# COMPACT_ATOMS: atom_id res chain seq x y z
N MET A 1 18.55 25.34 -26.75
CA MET A 1 19.08 24.00 -26.38
C MET A 1 17.94 23.15 -25.82
N LYS A 2 17.78 21.89 -26.28
CA LYS A 2 16.72 20.97 -25.82
C LYS A 2 17.29 19.76 -25.07
N ARG A 3 16.70 19.45 -23.90
CA ARG A 3 17.06 18.34 -23.02
C ARG A 3 15.86 17.43 -22.79
N TYR A 4 16.12 16.13 -22.63
CA TYR A 4 15.10 15.09 -22.59
C TYR A 4 15.22 14.28 -21.31
N PHE A 5 14.11 14.07 -20.61
CA PHE A 5 14.10 13.32 -19.36
C PHE A 5 12.96 12.32 -19.35
N ILE A 6 13.19 11.20 -18.68
CA ILE A 6 12.19 10.16 -18.44
C ILE A 6 12.14 9.77 -16.97
N ASN A 7 10.97 9.39 -16.49
CA ASN A 7 10.79 8.73 -15.19
C ASN A 7 9.93 7.47 -15.41
N GLN A 8 10.49 6.33 -15.00
CA GLN A 8 9.85 5.01 -15.09
C GLN A 8 9.84 4.29 -13.72
N GLU A 9 10.00 5.04 -12.63
CA GLU A 9 9.97 4.52 -11.25
C GLU A 9 8.53 4.26 -10.77
N GLY A 10 8.32 3.17 -10.01
CA GLY A 10 6.99 2.78 -9.52
C GLY A 10 5.98 2.68 -10.65
N GLU A 11 4.84 3.37 -10.54
CA GLU A 11 3.79 3.43 -11.58
C GLU A 11 4.08 4.45 -12.69
N ALA A 12 5.12 5.29 -12.57
CA ALA A 12 5.40 6.29 -13.58
C ALA A 12 5.89 5.66 -14.88
N ASN A 13 5.50 6.24 -16.01
CA ASN A 13 6.07 6.01 -17.32
C ASN A 13 5.93 7.32 -18.11
N LYS A 14 6.71 8.32 -17.72
CA LYS A 14 6.53 9.73 -18.08
C LYS A 14 7.75 10.31 -18.77
N PHE A 15 7.53 11.27 -19.65
CA PHE A 15 8.58 12.12 -20.21
C PHE A 15 8.43 13.55 -19.73
N TRP A 16 9.55 14.27 -19.66
CA TRP A 16 9.61 15.70 -19.43
C TRP A 16 10.80 16.24 -20.22
N ASN A 17 10.55 17.17 -21.14
CA ASN A 17 11.56 17.77 -21.99
C ASN A 17 11.53 19.27 -21.78
N VAL A 18 12.69 19.91 -21.85
CA VAL A 18 12.81 21.37 -21.76
C VAL A 18 13.68 21.89 -22.89
N GLU A 19 13.24 22.99 -23.50
CA GLU A 19 13.90 23.65 -24.61
C GLU A 19 14.01 25.14 -24.32
N ILE A 20 15.22 25.67 -24.33
CA ILE A 20 15.48 27.11 -24.26
C ILE A 20 15.65 27.65 -25.69
N ASP A 21 14.90 28.71 -26.00
CA ASP A 21 14.99 29.55 -27.18
C ASP A 21 15.09 31.02 -26.74
N ASP A 22 16.34 31.51 -26.69
CA ASP A 22 16.71 32.83 -26.17
C ASP A 22 16.14 33.10 -24.76
N VAL A 23 15.28 34.10 -24.60
CA VAL A 23 14.66 34.45 -23.31
C VAL A 23 13.46 33.59 -22.96
N THR A 24 13.07 32.65 -23.82
CA THR A 24 11.90 31.78 -23.64
C THR A 24 12.32 30.34 -23.43
N TYR A 25 11.69 29.65 -22.48
CA TYR A 25 11.79 28.19 -22.41
C TYR A 25 10.42 27.54 -22.61
N THR A 26 10.42 26.38 -23.26
CA THR A 26 9.26 25.52 -23.48
C THR A 26 9.48 24.19 -22.78
N VAL A 27 8.51 23.76 -21.98
CA VAL A 27 8.47 22.47 -21.32
C VAL A 27 7.39 21.61 -21.96
N ALA A 28 7.75 20.40 -22.37
CA ALA A 28 6.80 19.39 -22.84
C ALA A 28 6.80 18.18 -21.89
N PHE A 29 5.64 17.66 -21.53
CA PHE A 29 5.52 16.57 -20.55
C PHE A 29 4.29 15.69 -20.77
N GLY A 30 4.38 14.41 -20.40
CA GLY A 30 3.29 13.47 -20.60
C GLY A 30 3.63 12.05 -20.22
N LYS A 31 2.73 11.11 -20.52
CA LYS A 31 3.03 9.68 -20.52
C LYS A 31 3.90 9.37 -21.75
N ILE A 32 4.88 8.49 -21.61
CA ILE A 32 5.68 8.00 -22.74
C ILE A 32 4.74 7.34 -23.75
N GLY A 33 4.94 7.63 -25.04
CA GLY A 33 4.09 7.14 -26.13
C GLY A 33 2.86 8.00 -26.41
N THR A 34 2.65 9.12 -25.71
CA THR A 34 1.56 10.08 -26.01
C THR A 34 2.11 11.43 -26.46
N GLN A 35 1.24 12.25 -27.05
CA GLN A 35 1.57 13.63 -27.43
C GLN A 35 1.97 14.52 -26.23
N GLY A 36 1.46 14.19 -25.03
CA GLY A 36 1.67 15.00 -23.82
C GLY A 36 1.02 16.39 -23.90
N ARG A 37 1.57 17.33 -23.12
CA ARG A 37 1.20 18.75 -23.07
C ARG A 37 2.47 19.60 -23.09
N GLN A 38 2.35 20.87 -23.48
CA GLN A 38 3.46 21.81 -23.44
C GLN A 38 3.06 23.17 -22.89
N ASN A 39 4.01 23.83 -22.22
CA ASN A 39 3.88 25.19 -21.71
C ASN A 39 5.16 25.97 -22.02
N SER A 40 5.05 27.27 -22.30
CA SER A 40 6.19 28.15 -22.54
C SER A 40 6.17 29.34 -21.58
N LYS A 41 7.35 29.87 -21.23
CA LYS A 41 7.51 31.06 -20.39
C LYS A 41 8.70 31.87 -20.89
N SER A 42 8.48 33.17 -21.08
CA SER A 42 9.54 34.14 -21.39
C SER A 42 10.00 34.86 -20.13
N LEU A 43 11.29 35.08 -20.00
CA LEU A 43 11.93 35.83 -18.92
C LEU A 43 12.59 37.10 -19.47
N VAL A 44 13.22 37.86 -18.58
CA VAL A 44 13.80 39.18 -18.87
C VAL A 44 15.08 39.10 -19.72
N ASP A 45 15.85 38.01 -19.58
CA ASP A 45 17.08 37.77 -20.31
C ASP A 45 17.40 36.27 -20.37
N ALA A 46 18.38 35.91 -21.21
CA ALA A 46 18.82 34.54 -21.41
C ALA A 46 19.41 33.92 -20.14
N ALA A 47 20.16 34.69 -19.35
CA ALA A 47 20.79 34.19 -18.11
C ALA A 47 19.76 33.77 -17.07
N SER A 48 18.69 34.54 -16.91
CA SER A 48 17.55 34.25 -16.04
C SER A 48 16.81 33.00 -16.54
N CYS A 49 16.66 32.86 -17.86
CA CYS A 49 16.05 31.69 -18.51
C CYS A 49 16.83 30.41 -18.20
N GLU A 50 18.15 30.45 -18.37
CA GLU A 50 19.05 29.34 -18.06
C GLU A 50 19.03 28.97 -16.57
N ALA A 51 19.06 29.96 -15.68
CA ALA A 51 19.02 29.74 -14.23
C ALA A 51 17.70 29.11 -13.77
N GLU A 52 16.56 29.54 -14.33
CA GLU A 52 15.25 28.96 -14.04
C GLU A 52 15.16 27.51 -14.54
N VAL A 53 15.59 27.24 -15.76
CA VAL A 53 15.59 25.88 -16.32
C VAL A 53 16.51 24.95 -15.53
N ALA A 54 17.67 25.43 -15.07
CA ALA A 54 18.56 24.66 -14.20
C ALA A 54 17.87 24.23 -12.89
N LYS A 55 17.09 25.11 -12.26
CA LYS A 55 16.29 24.78 -11.07
C LYS A 55 15.23 23.71 -11.38
N LEU A 56 14.50 23.87 -12.49
CA LEU A 56 13.50 22.88 -12.91
C LEU A 56 14.12 21.49 -13.12
N ILE A 57 15.30 21.43 -13.73
CA ILE A 57 16.03 20.18 -13.94
C ILE A 57 16.45 19.56 -12.61
N ALA A 58 16.98 20.34 -11.67
CA ALA A 58 17.34 19.85 -10.34
C ALA A 58 16.12 19.26 -9.60
N ASP A 59 14.97 19.94 -9.65
CA ASP A 59 13.73 19.47 -9.04
C ASP A 59 13.18 18.21 -9.69
N LYS A 60 13.28 18.08 -11.02
CA LYS A 60 12.87 16.86 -11.74
C LYS A 60 13.79 15.70 -11.43
N THR A 61 15.09 15.93 -11.37
CA THR A 61 16.10 14.90 -11.05
C THR A 61 15.87 14.35 -9.64
N LYS A 62 15.60 15.21 -8.65
CA LYS A 62 15.19 14.79 -7.29
C LYS A 62 13.92 13.94 -7.26
N LYS A 63 13.06 14.07 -8.27
CA LYS A 63 11.81 13.32 -8.43
C LYS A 63 11.99 12.08 -9.33
N GLY A 64 13.20 11.55 -9.47
CA GLY A 64 13.48 10.31 -10.21
C GLY A 64 13.50 10.45 -11.74
N TYR A 65 13.53 11.69 -12.28
CA TYR A 65 13.73 11.88 -13.71
C TYR A 65 15.22 11.74 -14.04
N ARG A 66 15.54 10.84 -14.97
CA ARG A 66 16.88 10.73 -15.55
C ARG A 66 16.93 11.37 -16.94
N GLU A 67 18.04 12.02 -17.24
CA GLU A 67 18.29 12.57 -18.57
C GLU A 67 18.63 11.46 -19.58
N ILE A 68 18.14 11.61 -20.81
CA ILE A 68 18.47 10.74 -21.95
C ILE A 68 18.97 11.61 -23.11
N ARG A 69 19.76 11.01 -24.01
CA ARG A 69 20.26 11.72 -25.19
C ARG A 69 19.15 11.92 -26.22
N LYS A 70 19.28 12.96 -27.04
CA LYS A 70 18.38 13.17 -28.17
C LYS A 70 18.45 11.97 -29.12
N GLY A 71 17.29 11.35 -29.39
CA GLY A 71 17.19 10.18 -30.27
C GLY A 71 17.57 8.85 -29.60
N GLU A 72 17.93 8.86 -28.31
CA GLU A 72 18.09 7.63 -27.54
C GLU A 72 16.75 6.92 -27.40
N ALA A 73 16.75 5.60 -27.59
CA ALA A 73 15.56 4.79 -27.41
C ALA A 73 15.14 4.86 -25.94
N VAL A 74 13.91 5.30 -25.69
CA VAL A 74 13.33 5.24 -24.34
C VAL A 74 13.17 3.76 -23.98
N PRO A 75 13.77 3.28 -22.88
CA PRO A 75 13.62 1.89 -22.47
C PRO A 75 12.14 1.56 -22.35
N GLN A 76 11.72 0.43 -22.93
CA GLN A 76 10.38 -0.05 -22.69
C GLN A 76 10.25 -0.30 -21.20
N LYS A 77 9.24 0.28 -20.55
CA LYS A 77 8.95 -0.08 -19.18
C LYS A 77 8.50 -1.53 -19.22
N VAL A 78 9.39 -2.42 -18.76
CA VAL A 78 9.03 -3.80 -18.52
C VAL A 78 7.92 -3.74 -17.49
N ALA A 79 6.71 -4.10 -17.90
CA ALA A 79 5.65 -4.33 -16.92
C ALA A 79 6.22 -5.37 -15.96
N ALA A 80 6.16 -5.09 -14.64
CA ALA A 80 6.55 -6.10 -13.68
C ALA A 80 5.82 -7.39 -14.07
N GLU A 81 6.55 -8.50 -14.15
CA GLU A 81 5.93 -9.78 -14.44
C GLU A 81 4.78 -9.99 -13.45
N TYR A 82 3.67 -10.52 -13.96
CA TYR A 82 2.54 -10.80 -13.12
C TYR A 82 2.98 -11.74 -12.00
N ARG A 83 2.88 -11.26 -10.76
CA ARG A 83 3.06 -12.03 -9.55
C ARG A 83 1.67 -12.22 -8.94
N PRO A 84 1.13 -13.45 -8.96
CA PRO A 84 -0.12 -13.76 -8.26
C PRO A 84 -0.04 -13.40 -6.78
N MET A 85 -1.19 -13.14 -6.18
CA MET A 85 -1.28 -12.93 -4.74
C MET A 85 -0.75 -14.14 -3.98
N ASN A 86 0.15 -13.84 -3.04
CA ASN A 86 0.69 -14.78 -2.08
C ASN A 86 0.97 -14.02 -0.78
N GLU A 87 1.42 -14.74 0.26
CA GLU A 87 1.66 -14.13 1.56
C GLU A 87 2.73 -13.03 1.54
N GLU A 88 3.79 -13.18 0.74
CA GLU A 88 4.81 -12.14 0.59
C GLU A 88 4.24 -10.85 -0.01
N LEU A 89 3.46 -10.95 -1.08
CA LEU A 89 2.82 -9.79 -1.70
C LEU A 89 1.75 -9.17 -0.78
N PHE A 90 1.03 -9.99 -0.01
CA PHE A 90 0.10 -9.53 1.03
C PHE A 90 0.80 -8.59 2.02
N TRP A 91 1.93 -9.01 2.60
CA TRP A 91 2.71 -8.18 3.53
C TRP A 91 3.27 -6.94 2.86
N GLU A 92 3.82 -7.05 1.65
CA GLU A 92 4.30 -5.89 0.89
C GLU A 92 3.20 -4.84 0.63
N ILE A 93 1.94 -5.26 0.51
CA ILE A 93 0.80 -4.34 0.36
C ILE A 93 0.52 -3.63 1.69
N LEU A 94 0.51 -4.34 2.82
CA LEU A 94 0.33 -3.74 4.15
C LEU A 94 1.46 -2.75 4.48
N ASP A 95 2.71 -3.08 4.15
CA ASP A 95 3.88 -2.20 4.32
C ASP A 95 3.78 -0.87 3.56
N SER A 96 2.87 -0.79 2.58
CA SER A 96 2.65 0.45 1.83
C SER A 96 1.80 1.49 2.56
N PHE A 97 1.26 1.17 3.75
CA PHE A 97 0.47 2.09 4.55
C PHE A 97 1.24 3.38 4.84
N ASN A 98 0.57 4.53 4.70
CA ASN A 98 1.19 5.84 4.86
C ASN A 98 0.98 6.39 6.26
N TRP A 99 1.78 5.93 7.22
CA TRP A 99 1.73 6.37 8.62
C TRP A 99 2.01 7.87 8.85
N LYS A 100 2.41 8.64 7.83
CA LYS A 100 2.43 10.11 7.91
C LYS A 100 1.01 10.72 7.92
N LYS A 101 -0.03 9.89 7.77
CA LYS A 101 -1.45 10.25 7.76
C LYS A 101 -2.22 9.70 8.97
N SER A 102 -1.52 9.26 10.02
CA SER A 102 -2.17 8.80 11.26
C SER A 102 -3.25 9.78 11.75
N GLY A 103 -4.39 9.23 12.17
CA GLY A 103 -5.61 9.98 12.48
C GLY A 103 -6.62 10.03 11.31
N ASP A 104 -6.25 9.51 10.15
CA ASP A 104 -7.11 9.34 8.97
C ASP A 104 -6.80 7.98 8.33
N ASP A 105 -7.51 6.94 8.76
CA ASP A 105 -7.28 5.56 8.33
C ASP A 105 -7.44 5.37 6.82
N GLU A 106 -8.40 6.07 6.20
CA GLU A 106 -8.57 6.04 4.75
C GLU A 106 -7.32 6.56 4.04
N ALA A 107 -6.75 7.68 4.51
CA ALA A 107 -5.53 8.24 3.95
C ALA A 107 -4.28 7.38 4.24
N VAL A 108 -4.25 6.69 5.38
CA VAL A 108 -3.20 5.71 5.74
C VAL A 108 -3.25 4.51 4.79
N MET A 109 -4.42 3.91 4.57
CA MET A 109 -4.59 2.71 3.74
C MET A 109 -4.59 2.98 2.23
N LEU A 110 -4.82 4.23 1.81
CA LEU A 110 -4.98 4.59 0.39
C LEU A 110 -3.87 4.04 -0.56
N PRO A 111 -2.58 3.99 -0.18
CA PRO A 111 -1.57 3.38 -1.03
C PRO A 111 -1.81 1.88 -1.24
N ALA A 112 -2.15 1.14 -0.18
CA ALA A 112 -2.45 -0.29 -0.23
C ALA A 112 -3.72 -0.55 -1.05
N VAL A 113 -4.79 0.22 -0.83
CA VAL A 113 -6.03 0.13 -1.61
C VAL A 113 -5.76 0.37 -3.10
N LYS A 114 -4.92 1.35 -3.44
CA LYS A 114 -4.52 1.60 -4.85
C LYS A 114 -3.71 0.46 -5.44
N ARG A 115 -2.78 -0.10 -4.66
CA ARG A 115 -1.92 -1.20 -5.09
C ARG A 115 -2.74 -2.47 -5.32
N LEU A 116 -3.59 -2.86 -4.37
CA LEU A 116 -4.45 -4.03 -4.48
C LEU A 116 -5.46 -3.89 -5.63
N ALA A 117 -6.11 -2.71 -5.78
CA ALA A 117 -7.04 -2.46 -6.89
C ALA A 117 -6.42 -2.53 -8.30
N ALA A 118 -5.08 -2.41 -8.40
CA ALA A 118 -4.37 -2.54 -9.67
C ALA A 118 -4.17 -4.01 -10.10
N LEU A 119 -4.27 -4.96 -9.16
CA LEU A 119 -4.14 -6.39 -9.41
C LEU A 119 -5.43 -6.98 -10.03
N PRO A 120 -5.37 -8.18 -10.64
CA PRO A 120 -6.55 -8.98 -11.01
C PRO A 120 -7.58 -9.11 -9.88
N ILE A 121 -8.87 -9.29 -10.20
CA ILE A 121 -9.95 -9.32 -9.19
C ILE A 121 -9.74 -10.49 -8.22
N GLU A 122 -9.42 -11.63 -8.77
CA GLU A 122 -9.03 -12.88 -8.13
C GLU A 122 -7.90 -12.69 -7.12
N ASP A 123 -6.93 -11.81 -7.37
CA ASP A 123 -5.88 -11.48 -6.40
C ASP A 123 -6.39 -10.62 -5.24
N ILE A 124 -7.46 -9.83 -5.44
CA ILE A 124 -8.15 -9.12 -4.34
C ILE A 124 -8.84 -10.13 -3.43
N PHE A 125 -9.46 -11.17 -4.00
CA PHE A 125 -10.11 -12.23 -3.24
C PHE A 125 -9.10 -13.10 -2.47
N VAL A 126 -7.97 -13.46 -3.11
CA VAL A 126 -6.91 -14.19 -2.42
C VAL A 126 -6.27 -13.33 -1.31
N PHE A 127 -6.16 -12.01 -1.48
CA PHE A 127 -5.69 -11.12 -0.41
C PHE A 127 -6.64 -11.16 0.80
N ASP A 128 -7.95 -11.14 0.54
CA ASP A 128 -8.99 -11.24 1.56
C ASP A 128 -8.93 -12.59 2.29
N ASP A 129 -8.73 -13.69 1.56
CA ASP A 129 -8.56 -15.02 2.15
C ASP A 129 -7.34 -15.07 3.09
N ILE A 130 -6.21 -14.50 2.68
CA ILE A 130 -5.01 -14.40 3.52
C ILE A 130 -5.26 -13.52 4.74
N LEU A 131 -5.92 -12.35 4.56
CA LEU A 131 -6.28 -11.47 5.67
C LEU A 131 -7.12 -12.22 6.72
N ALA A 132 -8.16 -12.92 6.26
CA ALA A 132 -9.04 -13.69 7.13
C ALA A 132 -8.30 -14.84 7.82
N GLU A 133 -7.40 -15.54 7.13
CA GLU A 133 -6.56 -16.57 7.72
C GLU A 133 -5.68 -16.01 8.85
N LYS A 134 -5.02 -14.87 8.64
CA LYS A 134 -4.14 -14.27 9.65
C LYS A 134 -4.90 -13.79 10.87
N LEU A 135 -6.09 -13.20 10.69
CA LEU A 135 -6.98 -12.81 11.78
C LEU A 135 -7.54 -14.04 12.52
N TYR A 136 -7.90 -15.11 11.81
CA TYR A 136 -8.36 -16.37 12.39
C TYR A 136 -7.27 -17.06 13.24
N GLN A 137 -6.01 -16.99 12.80
CA GLN A 137 -4.87 -17.53 13.56
C GLN A 137 -4.62 -16.80 14.89
N LEU A 138 -5.01 -15.52 14.99
CA LEU A 138 -4.97 -14.73 16.23
C LEU A 138 -6.28 -14.85 17.05
N ASP A 139 -7.29 -15.56 16.55
CA ASP A 139 -8.55 -15.78 17.26
C ASP A 139 -8.39 -16.90 18.30
N GLY A 140 -8.04 -16.53 19.54
CA GLY A 140 -7.90 -17.53 20.60
C GLY A 140 -7.74 -16.94 21.98
N LYS A 141 -8.09 -17.75 22.98
CA LYS A 141 -8.11 -17.35 24.39
C LYS A 141 -6.76 -16.81 24.87
N ARG A 142 -5.65 -17.43 24.45
CA ARG A 142 -4.30 -16.98 24.83
C ARG A 142 -3.98 -15.57 24.34
N TYR A 143 -4.46 -15.21 23.15
CA TYR A 143 -4.27 -13.89 22.57
C TYR A 143 -5.20 -12.87 23.21
N ALA A 144 -6.46 -13.25 23.45
CA ALA A 144 -7.40 -12.43 24.19
C ALA A 144 -6.90 -12.10 25.61
N THR A 145 -6.28 -13.07 26.30
CA THR A 145 -5.68 -12.83 27.63
C THR A 145 -4.52 -11.84 27.57
N ALA A 146 -3.68 -11.91 26.53
CA ALA A 146 -2.58 -10.97 26.35
C ALA A 146 -3.06 -9.57 25.93
N CYS A 147 -4.12 -9.49 25.11
CA CYS A 147 -4.73 -8.25 24.67
C CYS A 147 -5.43 -7.49 25.81
N TYR A 148 -6.06 -8.22 26.75
CA TYR A 148 -6.81 -7.65 27.87
C TYR A 148 -6.23 -8.06 29.23
N PRO A 149 -5.02 -7.59 29.59
CA PRO A 149 -4.34 -8.02 30.80
C PRO A 149 -5.17 -7.70 32.05
N GLY A 150 -5.39 -8.72 32.87
CA GLY A 150 -6.17 -8.60 34.12
C GLY A 150 -7.68 -8.56 33.96
N GLN A 151 -8.20 -8.74 32.74
CA GLN A 151 -9.65 -8.83 32.48
C GLN A 151 -10.10 -10.29 32.33
N ASP A 152 -11.38 -10.55 32.60
CA ASP A 152 -11.99 -11.84 32.31
C ASP A 152 -12.35 -11.92 30.81
N THR A 153 -11.60 -12.75 30.07
CA THR A 153 -11.78 -12.94 28.63
C THR A 153 -13.14 -13.54 28.25
N ASN A 154 -13.95 -14.02 29.19
CA ASN A 154 -15.30 -14.50 28.91
C ASN A 154 -16.29 -13.37 28.61
N TYR A 155 -15.94 -12.11 28.92
CA TYR A 155 -16.82 -10.94 28.81
C TYR A 155 -16.29 -9.84 27.88
N ILE A 156 -15.32 -10.16 27.02
CA ILE A 156 -14.79 -9.20 26.04
C ILE A 156 -15.75 -9.04 24.86
N SER A 157 -15.70 -7.88 24.21
CA SER A 157 -16.41 -7.65 22.95
C SER A 157 -15.72 -8.41 21.81
N GLY A 158 -16.51 -9.15 21.02
CA GLY A 158 -16.02 -9.85 19.84
C GLY A 158 -15.47 -8.89 18.78
N ASP A 159 -16.17 -7.79 18.52
CA ASP A 159 -15.76 -6.78 17.55
C ASP A 159 -14.49 -6.07 18.00
N ALA A 160 -14.42 -5.66 19.27
CA ALA A 160 -13.22 -4.99 19.80
C ALA A 160 -11.99 -5.88 19.63
N PHE A 161 -12.08 -7.16 20.01
CA PHE A 161 -10.96 -8.08 19.87
C PHE A 161 -10.61 -8.39 18.41
N LEU A 162 -11.56 -8.33 17.47
CA LEU A 162 -11.27 -8.37 16.05
C LEU A 162 -10.45 -7.14 15.61
N TYR A 163 -10.80 -5.95 16.08
CA TYR A 163 -10.07 -4.73 15.73
C TYR A 163 -8.68 -4.67 16.37
N ASP A 164 -8.53 -5.20 17.59
CA ASP A 164 -7.23 -5.42 18.23
C ASP A 164 -6.37 -6.40 17.42
N ARG A 165 -6.95 -7.47 16.85
CA ARG A 165 -6.21 -8.39 15.96
C ARG A 165 -5.69 -7.68 14.71
N CYS A 166 -6.46 -6.76 14.14
CA CYS A 166 -6.00 -5.95 13.02
C CYS A 166 -4.75 -5.13 13.36
N SER A 167 -4.63 -4.63 14.60
CA SER A 167 -3.47 -3.85 15.03
C SER A 167 -2.17 -4.67 15.01
N VAL A 168 -2.25 -5.98 15.25
CA VAL A 168 -1.10 -6.89 15.11
C VAL A 168 -0.62 -6.97 13.65
N LEU A 169 -1.55 -7.10 12.70
CA LEU A 169 -1.20 -7.25 11.27
C LEU A 169 -0.59 -5.96 10.69
N ILE A 170 -1.10 -4.79 11.05
CA ILE A 170 -0.58 -3.51 10.51
C ILE A 170 0.83 -3.15 11.00
N ASN A 171 1.32 -3.82 12.04
CA ASN A 171 2.70 -3.68 12.53
C ASN A 171 3.70 -4.54 11.73
N GLY A 172 3.24 -5.21 10.68
CA GLY A 172 4.08 -5.92 9.73
C GLY A 172 4.29 -7.39 10.06
N ARG A 173 4.91 -8.10 9.12
CA ARG A 173 5.07 -9.55 9.15
C ARG A 173 5.87 -10.02 10.36
N GLU A 174 7.01 -9.40 10.63
CA GLU A 174 7.90 -9.82 11.71
C GLU A 174 7.23 -9.67 13.08
N PHE A 175 6.47 -8.60 13.27
CA PHE A 175 5.72 -8.39 14.51
C PHE A 175 4.56 -9.37 14.65
N TYR A 176 3.83 -9.64 13.56
CA TYR A 176 2.81 -10.67 13.53
C TYR A 176 3.38 -12.03 13.96
N GLU A 177 4.48 -12.46 13.36
CA GLU A 177 5.17 -13.70 13.70
C GLU A 177 5.66 -13.71 15.16
N GLU A 178 6.16 -12.58 15.66
CA GLU A 178 6.55 -12.42 17.07
C GLU A 178 5.35 -12.63 18.00
N VAL A 179 4.21 -11.98 17.76
CA VAL A 179 2.99 -12.14 18.59
C VAL A 179 2.42 -13.55 18.49
N VAL A 180 2.45 -14.18 17.31
CA VAL A 180 2.06 -15.59 17.14
C VAL A 180 2.98 -16.52 17.94
N SER A 181 4.27 -16.20 18.10
CA SER A 181 5.16 -17.01 18.95
C SER A 181 5.00 -16.68 20.45
N THR A 182 4.77 -15.40 20.76
CA THR A 182 4.87 -14.82 22.11
C THR A 182 3.70 -13.84 22.30
N PRO A 183 2.49 -14.33 22.67
CA PRO A 183 1.28 -13.51 22.77
C PRO A 183 1.42 -12.27 23.66
N GLU A 184 2.28 -12.30 24.68
CA GLU A 184 2.56 -11.19 25.61
C GLU A 184 3.13 -9.94 24.93
N LYS A 185 3.58 -10.06 23.68
CA LYS A 185 4.01 -8.95 22.83
C LYS A 185 2.86 -8.16 22.22
N TRP A 186 1.61 -8.54 22.50
CA TRP A 186 0.43 -7.87 21.99
C TRP A 186 0.50 -6.34 22.19
N PRO A 187 0.17 -5.54 21.16
CA PRO A 187 0.13 -4.09 21.26
C PRO A 187 -1.15 -3.64 21.99
N VAL A 188 -1.18 -3.80 23.33
CA VAL A 188 -2.36 -3.51 24.15
C VAL A 188 -2.85 -2.07 23.95
N GLY A 189 -4.15 -1.92 23.70
CA GLY A 189 -4.82 -0.63 23.55
C GLY A 189 -4.70 -0.03 22.15
N PHE A 190 -4.18 -0.77 21.17
CA PHE A 190 -4.17 -0.39 19.76
C PHE A 190 -5.14 -1.27 18.98
N GLU A 191 -5.97 -0.63 18.17
CA GLU A 191 -6.89 -1.26 17.23
C GLU A 191 -6.67 -0.68 15.83
N PHE A 192 -7.18 -1.36 14.80
CA PHE A 192 -7.25 -0.81 13.46
C PHE A 192 -8.39 -1.46 12.66
N GLU A 193 -9.65 -1.22 13.07
CA GLU A 193 -10.85 -1.78 12.43
C GLU A 193 -10.80 -1.66 10.90
N SER A 194 -10.40 -0.49 10.40
CA SER A 194 -10.40 -0.12 8.99
C SER A 194 -9.74 -1.15 8.05
N LEU A 195 -8.78 -1.96 8.55
CA LEU A 195 -8.11 -3.01 7.77
C LEU A 195 -9.09 -4.01 7.14
N ILE A 196 -10.16 -4.41 7.84
CA ILE A 196 -11.08 -5.46 7.35
C ILE A 196 -11.84 -5.04 6.10
N TYR A 197 -11.94 -3.73 5.84
CA TYR A 197 -12.62 -3.19 4.67
C TYR A 197 -11.70 -2.98 3.46
N LEU A 198 -10.38 -3.18 3.61
CA LEU A 198 -9.39 -2.94 2.56
C LEU A 198 -9.68 -3.73 1.26
N PRO A 199 -10.04 -5.03 1.30
CA PRO A 199 -10.38 -5.80 0.08
C PRO A 199 -11.60 -5.23 -0.64
N GLN A 200 -12.69 -4.96 0.08
CA GLN A 200 -13.91 -4.36 -0.45
C GLN A 200 -13.65 -2.98 -1.07
N GLN A 201 -12.91 -2.11 -0.37
CA GLN A 201 -12.54 -0.79 -0.89
C GLN A 201 -11.71 -0.88 -2.18
N SER A 202 -10.81 -1.87 -2.25
CA SER A 202 -9.98 -2.12 -3.42
C SER A 202 -10.80 -2.61 -4.61
N TYR A 203 -11.73 -3.54 -4.35
CA TYR A 203 -12.69 -4.01 -5.35
C TYR A 203 -13.54 -2.86 -5.88
N ALA A 204 -14.22 -2.12 -5.00
CA ALA A 204 -15.08 -0.99 -5.39
C ALA A 204 -14.30 0.08 -6.18
N ARG A 205 -13.04 0.34 -5.79
CA ARG A 205 -12.16 1.24 -6.54
C ARG A 205 -11.91 0.74 -7.98
N LYS A 206 -11.69 -0.56 -8.16
CA LYS A 206 -11.38 -1.21 -9.44
C LYS A 206 -12.61 -1.31 -10.34
N THR A 207 -13.72 -1.79 -9.80
CA THR A 207 -14.93 -2.17 -10.55
C THR A 207 -15.94 -1.04 -10.67
N LYS A 208 -15.87 -0.05 -9.76
CA LYS A 208 -16.94 0.94 -9.52
C LYS A 208 -18.24 0.32 -9.01
N ASP A 209 -18.14 -0.86 -8.39
CA ASP A 209 -19.25 -1.59 -7.79
C ASP A 209 -18.96 -1.85 -6.31
N GLU A 210 -19.88 -1.40 -5.45
CA GLU A 210 -19.79 -1.57 -4.00
C GLU A 210 -20.25 -2.97 -3.54
N ASN A 211 -20.89 -3.73 -4.43
CA ASN A 211 -21.30 -5.11 -4.17
C ASN A 211 -20.10 -6.05 -4.26
N TYR A 212 -19.43 -6.24 -3.12
CA TYR A 212 -18.31 -7.16 -3.01
C TYR A 212 -18.80 -8.62 -2.99
N PRO A 213 -18.44 -9.46 -3.98
CA PRO A 213 -19.09 -10.76 -4.18
C PRO A 213 -18.38 -11.92 -3.47
N HIS A 214 -17.24 -11.67 -2.84
CA HIS A 214 -16.37 -12.71 -2.28
C HIS A 214 -16.67 -12.97 -0.80
N TYR A 215 -16.58 -14.24 -0.42
CA TYR A 215 -16.71 -14.69 0.96
C TYR A 215 -15.48 -15.52 1.29
N THR A 216 -14.80 -15.17 2.38
CA THR A 216 -13.59 -15.85 2.81
C THR A 216 -13.91 -17.25 3.35
N PRO A 217 -13.04 -18.25 3.12
CA PRO A 217 -13.22 -19.60 3.66
C PRO A 217 -13.23 -19.66 5.19
N LEU A 218 -12.51 -18.72 5.84
CA LEU A 218 -12.44 -18.59 7.29
C LEU A 218 -13.22 -17.35 7.72
N SER A 219 -13.99 -17.48 8.79
CA SER A 219 -14.67 -16.34 9.42
C SER A 219 -13.67 -15.55 10.25
N ILE A 220 -13.72 -14.23 10.17
CA ILE A 220 -12.89 -13.34 11.02
C ILE A 220 -13.50 -13.12 12.40
N GLU A 221 -14.78 -13.47 12.58
CA GLU A 221 -15.51 -13.27 13.82
C GLU A 221 -14.79 -13.91 15.01
N THR A 222 -14.80 -13.20 16.13
CA THR A 222 -14.20 -13.71 17.37
C THR A 222 -14.90 -14.99 17.81
N CYS A 223 -14.12 -15.96 18.29
CA CYS A 223 -14.55 -17.33 18.60
C CYS A 223 -14.91 -18.20 17.38
N SER A 224 -14.56 -17.81 16.16
CA SER A 224 -14.70 -18.68 14.98
C SER A 224 -13.66 -19.80 14.96
N ASN A 225 -12.45 -19.54 15.47
CA ASN A 225 -11.42 -20.55 15.68
C ASN A 225 -11.68 -21.35 16.96
N LYS A 226 -12.64 -22.28 16.90
CA LYS A 226 -13.04 -23.08 18.06
C LYS A 226 -11.88 -23.77 18.76
N ALA A 227 -10.84 -24.18 18.03
CA ALA A 227 -9.65 -24.80 18.61
C ALA A 227 -8.83 -23.82 19.48
N GLY A 228 -8.75 -22.54 19.08
CA GLY A 228 -8.05 -21.49 19.84
C GLY A 228 -8.76 -21.05 21.13
N TRP A 229 -10.05 -21.37 21.27
CA TRP A 229 -10.88 -20.96 22.42
C TRP A 229 -11.21 -22.09 23.40
N ASN A 230 -11.18 -23.34 22.93
CA ASN A 230 -11.31 -24.49 23.82
C ASN A 230 -10.01 -24.65 24.61
N ASN A 231 -10.12 -24.83 25.93
CA ASN A 231 -8.97 -25.17 26.76
C ASN A 231 -8.32 -26.43 26.16
N GLN A 232 -7.08 -26.33 25.68
CA GLN A 232 -6.23 -27.52 25.63
C GLN A 232 -6.17 -28.00 27.07
N THR A 233 -6.84 -29.11 27.36
CA THR A 233 -6.61 -29.85 28.60
C THR A 233 -5.12 -30.16 28.60
N ASP A 234 -4.45 -29.75 29.66
CA ASP A 234 -3.05 -30.08 29.91
C ASP A 234 -2.85 -31.57 29.64
N GLY A 235 -2.16 -31.86 28.54
CA GLY A 235 -1.61 -33.17 28.29
C GLY A 235 -0.47 -33.38 29.25
N GLU A 236 -0.77 -33.78 30.48
CA GLU A 236 0.21 -34.42 31.35
C GLU A 236 0.33 -35.89 30.94
N LEU A 237 1.53 -36.21 30.43
CA LEU A 237 2.11 -37.54 30.29
C LEU A 237 2.30 -38.22 31.65
#